data_AF-A0A7V6LGY8-F1
#
_entry.id   AF-A0A7V6LGY8-F1
#
_cell.length_a   1.000
_cell.length_b   1.000
_cell.length_c   1.000
_cell.angle_alpha   90.00
_cell.angle_beta   90.00
_cell.angle_gamma   90.00
#
_symmetry.space_group_name_H-M   'P 1'
#
loop_
_entity.id
_entity.type
_entity.pdbx_description
1 polymer ?
#
loop_
_entity_poly.entity_id
_entity_poly.type
_entity_poly.pdbx_seq_one_letter_code
_entity_poly.pdbx_strand_id
1 'polypeptide(L)'
;QYQGVAAVTEHPAKAFLYGSTGNVEIDGHIQLSGTYSGAITVNAGGTLVVTPTYAPVIPAEGRVGWFDPDYPDTFRTATEDNAATIYGFWPRGSTEATMEVGDVFFYGVTSRRPFMHLGARGFGRTRTWIDFDHPAAHVPSGDDGNTLRFKVWPAGGIGDAYGGADVQKDVRTVVFVSDSFRGGGDPLRKAVMDGGDFGDRGKVSHTVSIWKNASGAVTKGTTRLNGRVVDGTVTGYTGAPEVLSLVTTNQVKLGLLGNFFNSQQTSGYGEMLGEILMYSTELTAAQVKTIEDYLLFKWVGIAPTGYGDFTDATVSGAGDVKAAAWDDLPQIAPTFTGRVFLTGDSLAFAFDPALETPVTNPIGAAGLAISLPDAVTVTVAFASKPNAGSYKLIDGTLVNANTLFTLSTTGMADGSTAKLRAAANGVWLDIIPSGTLILVQ
;
A
#
# COMPACT_ATOMS: atom_id res chain seq x y z
N GLN A 1 -6.78 -15.76 -20.76
CA GLN A 1 -7.97 -16.30 -20.07
C GLN A 1 -7.50 -17.40 -19.13
N TYR A 2 -7.63 -17.21 -17.82
CA TYR A 2 -7.46 -18.30 -16.87
C TYR A 2 -8.84 -18.97 -16.74
N GLN A 3 -9.01 -20.17 -17.30
CA GLN A 3 -10.20 -20.98 -17.10
C GLN A 3 -9.93 -21.95 -15.94
N GLY A 4 -10.18 -21.49 -14.72
CA GLY A 4 -10.10 -22.33 -13.53
C GLY A 4 -11.45 -22.99 -13.27
N VAL A 5 -11.67 -24.20 -13.77
CA VAL A 5 -12.85 -24.99 -13.39
C VAL A 5 -12.58 -25.57 -11.99
N ALA A 6 -13.04 -24.87 -10.95
CA ALA A 6 -13.07 -25.43 -9.61
C ALA A 6 -14.21 -26.45 -9.51
N ALA A 7 -13.90 -27.66 -9.05
CA ALA A 7 -14.88 -28.70 -8.78
C ALA A 7 -15.98 -28.19 -7.83
N VAL A 8 -17.21 -28.67 -8.04
CA VAL A 8 -18.36 -28.40 -7.16
C VAL A 8 -18.16 -29.15 -5.84
N THR A 9 -17.41 -28.56 -4.91
CA THR A 9 -17.18 -29.09 -3.55
C THR A 9 -17.80 -28.16 -2.49
N GLU A 10 -18.19 -28.68 -1.32
CA GLU A 10 -18.74 -27.88 -0.22
C GLU A 10 -17.78 -26.78 0.28
N HIS A 11 -16.47 -26.97 0.10
CA HIS A 11 -15.45 -25.98 0.41
C HIS A 11 -14.95 -25.30 -0.87
N PRO A 12 -14.74 -23.97 -0.85
CA PRO A 12 -14.23 -23.26 -2.01
C PRO A 12 -12.81 -23.71 -2.34
N ALA A 13 -12.54 -23.96 -3.62
CA ALA A 13 -11.18 -24.16 -4.10
C ALA A 13 -10.40 -22.85 -3.95
N LYS A 14 -9.13 -22.94 -3.53
CA LYS A 14 -8.26 -21.77 -3.40
C LYS A 14 -7.56 -21.51 -4.72
N ALA A 15 -7.66 -20.28 -5.22
CA ALA A 15 -6.94 -19.83 -6.41
C ALA A 15 -6.22 -18.51 -6.11
N PHE A 16 -5.01 -18.37 -6.66
CA PHE A 16 -4.23 -17.14 -6.59
C PHE A 16 -4.35 -16.41 -7.91
N LEU A 17 -4.75 -15.14 -7.87
CA LEU A 17 -4.78 -14.27 -9.03
C LEU A 17 -3.80 -13.12 -8.85
N TYR A 18 -3.10 -12.84 -9.94
CA TYR A 18 -2.04 -11.85 -10.01
C TYR A 18 -2.17 -11.08 -11.33
N GLY A 19 -1.85 -9.79 -11.31
CA GLY A 19 -1.78 -8.95 -12.50
C GLY A 19 -3.03 -8.09 -12.74
N SER A 20 -2.98 -7.29 -13.82
CA SER A 20 -3.84 -6.11 -13.97
C SER A 20 -4.81 -6.14 -15.15
N THR A 21 -4.77 -7.17 -16.01
CA THR A 21 -5.65 -7.26 -17.19
C THR A 21 -6.09 -8.70 -17.42
N GLY A 22 -7.39 -8.91 -17.65
CA GLY A 22 -7.95 -10.23 -17.93
C GLY A 22 -9.43 -10.36 -17.60
N ASN A 23 -9.97 -11.51 -18.01
CA ASN A 23 -11.29 -11.99 -17.62
C ASN A 23 -11.12 -13.34 -16.91
N VAL A 24 -11.76 -13.48 -15.76
CA VAL A 24 -11.87 -14.74 -15.01
C VAL A 24 -13.34 -15.14 -14.95
N GLU A 25 -13.64 -16.36 -15.35
CA GLU A 25 -14.99 -16.95 -15.26
C GLU A 25 -15.01 -17.99 -14.14
N ILE A 26 -16.04 -17.93 -13.29
CA ILE A 26 -16.21 -18.79 -12.12
C ILE A 26 -17.54 -19.54 -12.25
N ASP A 27 -17.44 -20.85 -12.48
CA ASP A 27 -18.60 -21.78 -12.50
C ASP A 27 -18.79 -22.52 -11.17
N GLY A 28 -17.74 -22.60 -10.34
CA GLY A 28 -17.73 -23.32 -9.06
C GLY A 28 -17.65 -22.40 -7.85
N HIS A 29 -17.21 -22.95 -6.71
CA HIS A 29 -16.95 -22.19 -5.49
C HIS A 29 -15.45 -21.91 -5.37
N ILE A 30 -15.05 -20.64 -5.41
CA ILE A 30 -13.64 -20.22 -5.42
C ILE A 30 -13.39 -19.16 -4.34
N GLN A 31 -12.29 -19.33 -3.62
CA GLN A 31 -11.71 -18.28 -2.79
C GLN A 31 -10.48 -17.71 -3.50
N LEU A 32 -10.49 -16.40 -3.74
CA LEU A 32 -9.37 -15.70 -4.38
C LEU A 32 -8.45 -15.08 -3.33
N SER A 33 -7.15 -15.09 -3.61
CA SER A 33 -6.11 -14.32 -2.91
C SER A 33 -5.15 -13.68 -3.92
N GLY A 34 -4.32 -12.73 -3.46
CA GLY A 34 -3.42 -11.94 -4.32
C GLY A 34 -3.98 -10.57 -4.68
N THR A 35 -3.52 -9.98 -5.78
CA THR A 35 -3.97 -8.66 -6.25
C THR A 35 -4.44 -8.76 -7.70
N TYR A 36 -5.66 -8.29 -7.99
CA TYR A 36 -6.23 -8.34 -9.34
C TYR A 36 -7.07 -7.09 -9.65
N SER A 37 -7.03 -6.61 -10.90
CA SER A 37 -7.78 -5.42 -11.36
C SER A 37 -8.56 -5.64 -12.68
N GLY A 38 -8.92 -6.88 -12.99
CA GLY A 38 -9.65 -7.23 -14.21
C GLY A 38 -11.13 -7.56 -13.98
N ALA A 39 -11.78 -8.10 -15.01
CA ALA A 39 -13.17 -8.55 -14.91
C ALA A 39 -13.25 -9.95 -14.30
N ILE A 40 -14.25 -10.15 -13.45
CA ILE A 40 -14.61 -11.45 -12.87
C ILE A 40 -16.10 -11.69 -13.17
N THR A 41 -16.41 -12.79 -13.82
CA THR A 41 -17.80 -13.21 -14.07
C THR A 41 -18.10 -14.42 -13.21
N VAL A 42 -19.04 -14.28 -12.28
CA VAL A 42 -19.53 -15.39 -11.45
C VAL A 42 -20.83 -15.90 -12.08
N ASN A 43 -20.76 -17.08 -12.67
CA ASN A 43 -21.91 -17.70 -13.34
C ASN A 43 -22.93 -18.21 -12.31
N ALA A 44 -24.17 -18.42 -12.76
CA ALA A 44 -25.25 -18.89 -11.89
C ALA A 44 -24.86 -20.21 -11.20
N GLY A 45 -25.04 -20.28 -9.87
CA GLY A 45 -24.62 -21.42 -9.04
C GLY A 45 -23.16 -21.36 -8.56
N GLY A 46 -22.33 -20.48 -9.15
CA GLY A 46 -20.98 -20.21 -8.68
C GLY A 46 -20.94 -19.33 -7.43
N THR A 47 -19.81 -19.35 -6.72
CA THR A 47 -19.56 -18.46 -5.59
C THR A 47 -18.12 -17.95 -5.60
N LEU A 48 -17.97 -16.63 -5.52
CA LEU A 48 -16.70 -15.97 -5.23
C LEU A 48 -16.61 -15.63 -3.74
N VAL A 49 -15.60 -16.15 -3.04
CA VAL A 49 -15.24 -15.76 -1.68
C VAL A 49 -14.05 -14.82 -1.74
N VAL A 50 -14.26 -13.59 -1.30
CA VAL A 50 -13.28 -12.51 -1.30
C VAL A 50 -12.55 -12.50 0.04
N THR A 51 -11.22 -12.57 -0.01
CA THR A 51 -10.38 -12.39 1.19
C THR A 51 -10.25 -10.90 1.54
N PRO A 52 -10.12 -10.57 2.83
CA PRO A 52 -9.97 -9.17 3.25
C PRO A 52 -8.69 -8.53 2.73
N THR A 53 -8.73 -7.20 2.61
CA THR A 53 -7.55 -6.41 2.26
C THR A 53 -6.52 -6.43 3.38
N TYR A 54 -5.25 -6.67 3.04
CA TYR A 54 -4.17 -6.63 4.01
C TYR A 54 -3.77 -5.18 4.34
N ALA A 55 -4.22 -4.67 5.48
CA ALA A 55 -3.93 -3.32 5.97
C ALA A 55 -3.29 -3.35 7.37
N PRO A 56 -2.02 -3.77 7.51
CA PRO A 56 -1.38 -3.86 8.81
C PRO A 56 -1.03 -2.49 9.39
N VAL A 57 -0.96 -2.43 10.72
CA VAL A 57 -0.36 -1.28 11.42
C VAL A 57 1.17 -1.39 11.35
N ILE A 58 1.78 -0.45 10.64
CA ILE A 58 3.24 -0.36 10.51
C ILE A 58 3.83 0.30 11.77
N PRO A 59 4.83 -0.33 12.45
CA PRO A 59 5.42 0.19 13.68
C PRO A 59 5.90 1.64 13.54
N ALA A 60 5.56 2.49 14.52
CA ALA A 60 5.98 3.89 14.54
C ALA A 60 7.17 4.17 15.46
N GLU A 61 7.30 3.41 16.53
CA GLU A 61 8.38 3.58 17.49
C GLU A 61 9.75 3.35 16.84
N GLY A 62 10.70 4.26 17.10
CA GLY A 62 12.06 4.16 16.57
C GLY A 62 12.19 4.38 15.06
N ARG A 63 11.11 4.77 14.36
CA ARG A 63 11.15 5.00 12.91
C ARG A 63 12.00 6.24 12.59
N VAL A 64 13.02 6.06 11.77
CA VAL A 64 13.90 7.12 11.25
C VAL A 64 13.30 7.77 10.01
N GLY A 65 12.64 6.98 9.18
CA GLY A 65 11.97 7.47 7.99
C GLY A 65 11.12 6.39 7.34
N TRP A 66 10.04 6.85 6.73
CA TRP A 66 9.16 6.06 5.89
C TRP A 66 9.07 6.77 4.56
N PHE A 67 9.70 6.24 3.53
CA PHE A 67 9.84 6.88 2.23
C PHE A 67 9.12 6.04 1.20
N ASP A 68 8.00 6.54 0.70
CA ASP A 68 7.08 5.82 -0.17
C ASP A 68 6.92 6.59 -1.48
N PRO A 69 7.60 6.17 -2.56
CA PRO A 69 7.57 6.92 -3.81
C PRO A 69 6.20 6.91 -4.50
N ASP A 70 5.29 6.01 -4.08
CA ASP A 70 3.91 5.93 -4.58
C ASP A 70 2.94 6.77 -3.73
N TYR A 71 3.41 7.41 -2.67
CA TYR A 71 2.57 8.26 -1.82
C TYR A 71 2.35 9.63 -2.49
N PRO A 72 1.13 10.21 -2.41
CA PRO A 72 0.85 11.52 -2.99
C PRO A 72 1.81 12.60 -2.50
N ASP A 73 2.22 13.47 -3.43
CA ASP A 73 3.08 14.63 -3.18
C ASP A 73 4.39 14.31 -2.45
N THR A 74 4.93 13.09 -2.58
CA THR A 74 6.16 12.65 -1.87
C THR A 74 7.47 13.19 -2.47
N PHE A 75 7.42 13.73 -3.70
CA PHE A 75 8.59 14.17 -4.45
C PHE A 75 8.52 15.65 -4.81
N ARG A 76 9.69 16.28 -4.85
CA ARG A 76 9.95 17.42 -5.74
C ARG A 76 10.65 16.89 -6.96
N THR A 77 10.05 17.10 -8.13
CA THR A 77 10.65 16.72 -9.41
C THR A 77 11.01 17.94 -10.26
N ALA A 78 11.96 17.80 -11.17
CA ALA A 78 12.08 18.66 -12.35
C ALA A 78 12.13 17.81 -13.62
N THR A 79 12.17 18.45 -14.78
CA THR A 79 12.35 17.76 -16.07
C THR A 79 13.77 18.00 -16.57
N GLU A 80 14.53 16.92 -16.75
CA GLU A 80 15.87 16.94 -17.36
C GLU A 80 15.89 15.84 -18.43
N ASP A 81 16.38 16.15 -19.64
CA ASP A 81 16.41 15.23 -20.79
C ASP A 81 15.08 14.51 -21.08
N ASN A 82 13.97 15.25 -20.95
CA ASN A 82 12.59 14.76 -21.09
C ASN A 82 12.18 13.68 -20.07
N ALA A 83 12.90 13.55 -18.95
CA ALA A 83 12.57 12.64 -17.86
C ALA A 83 12.37 13.40 -16.54
N ALA A 84 11.49 12.89 -15.68
CA ALA A 84 11.22 13.47 -14.37
C ALA A 84 12.34 13.09 -13.39
N THR A 85 13.22 14.02 -13.05
CA THR A 85 14.31 13.82 -12.08
C THR A 85 13.86 14.19 -10.68
N ILE A 86 14.31 13.42 -9.68
CA ILE A 86 13.91 13.60 -8.28
C ILE A 86 14.92 14.51 -7.57
N TYR A 87 14.46 15.68 -7.14
CA TYR A 87 15.24 16.67 -6.39
C TYR A 87 15.09 16.50 -4.89
N GLY A 88 13.88 16.22 -4.44
CA GLY A 88 13.55 16.02 -3.04
C GLY A 88 12.63 14.83 -2.90
N PHE A 89 12.87 14.03 -1.87
CA PHE A 89 12.05 12.89 -1.50
C PHE A 89 11.92 12.87 0.02
N TRP A 90 10.75 13.24 0.51
CA TRP A 90 10.48 13.39 1.94
C TRP A 90 9.71 12.20 2.50
N PRO A 91 9.67 12.07 3.84
CA PRO A 91 8.91 11.01 4.48
C PRO A 91 7.42 11.07 4.13
N ARG A 92 6.77 9.91 4.09
CA ARG A 92 5.35 9.72 3.89
C ARG A 92 4.55 10.58 4.87
N GLY A 93 3.60 11.35 4.33
CA GLY A 93 2.76 12.28 5.09
C GLY A 93 3.33 13.70 5.21
N SER A 94 4.60 13.90 4.84
CA SER A 94 5.18 15.23 4.67
C SER A 94 5.04 15.69 3.21
N THR A 95 5.10 17.00 3.00
CA THR A 95 5.23 17.67 1.70
C THR A 95 6.30 18.75 1.83
N GLU A 96 6.81 19.29 0.73
CA GLU A 96 7.71 20.45 0.77
C GLU A 96 7.16 21.61 1.63
N ALA A 97 5.85 21.84 1.62
CA ALA A 97 5.21 22.91 2.40
C ALA A 97 5.13 22.61 3.91
N THR A 98 5.26 21.36 4.33
CA THR A 98 5.17 20.96 5.74
C THR A 98 6.53 20.61 6.35
N MET A 99 7.61 20.64 5.58
CA MET A 99 8.96 20.37 6.08
C MET A 99 9.46 21.54 6.92
N GLU A 100 9.98 21.24 8.11
CA GLU A 100 10.52 22.22 9.05
C GLU A 100 12.05 22.14 9.13
N VAL A 101 12.68 23.24 9.54
CA VAL A 101 14.15 23.28 9.70
C VAL A 101 14.60 22.21 10.69
N GLY A 102 15.47 21.30 10.25
CA GLY A 102 15.88 20.14 11.06
C GLY A 102 15.33 18.80 10.56
N ASP A 103 14.24 18.82 9.79
CA ASP A 103 13.64 17.60 9.24
C ASP A 103 14.56 16.91 8.25
N VAL A 104 14.39 15.59 8.11
CA VAL A 104 15.30 14.75 7.33
C VAL A 104 14.60 14.25 6.10
N PHE A 105 15.28 14.35 4.97
CA PHE A 105 14.78 13.92 3.68
C PHE A 105 15.93 13.46 2.77
N PHE A 106 15.58 12.84 1.67
CA PHE A 106 16.51 12.51 0.61
C PHE A 106 16.55 13.63 -0.44
N TYR A 107 17.76 14.04 -0.81
CA TYR A 107 18.00 15.08 -1.79
C TYR A 107 18.80 14.55 -2.99
N GLY A 108 18.33 14.88 -4.19
CA GLY A 108 18.99 14.60 -5.45
C GLY A 108 19.86 15.78 -5.90
N VAL A 109 21.15 15.54 -6.12
CA VAL A 109 22.16 16.60 -6.32
C VAL A 109 22.43 16.81 -7.82
N THR A 110 22.19 18.01 -8.37
CA THR A 110 22.58 18.41 -9.75
C THR A 110 22.39 17.31 -10.82
N SER A 111 23.36 17.01 -11.68
CA SER A 111 23.29 15.97 -12.73
C SER A 111 23.24 14.52 -12.21
N ARG A 112 23.00 14.31 -10.91
CA ARG A 112 23.17 13.03 -10.21
C ARG A 112 21.88 12.60 -9.50
N ARG A 113 20.77 12.72 -10.20
CA ARG A 113 19.43 12.48 -9.67
C ARG A 113 18.82 11.24 -10.30
N PRO A 114 18.22 10.34 -9.48
CA PRO A 114 17.41 9.30 -10.06
C PRO A 114 16.13 9.90 -10.66
N PHE A 115 15.45 9.06 -11.43
CA PHE A 115 14.26 9.41 -12.16
C PHE A 115 13.04 8.78 -11.52
N MET A 116 11.92 9.50 -11.58
CA MET A 116 10.62 8.94 -11.28
C MET A 116 10.18 8.08 -12.46
N HIS A 117 9.92 6.80 -12.22
CA HIS A 117 9.51 5.85 -13.23
C HIS A 117 8.16 5.21 -12.85
N LEU A 118 7.09 5.55 -13.57
CA LEU A 118 5.80 4.89 -13.42
C LEU A 118 5.79 3.57 -14.21
N GLY A 119 5.59 2.45 -13.52
CA GLY A 119 5.54 1.15 -14.20
C GLY A 119 5.08 0.00 -13.31
N ALA A 120 4.49 -1.01 -13.94
CA ALA A 120 4.20 -2.28 -13.30
C ALA A 120 5.47 -3.16 -13.29
N ARG A 121 5.72 -3.84 -12.18
CA ARG A 121 6.85 -4.76 -12.03
C ARG A 121 6.42 -6.01 -11.28
N GLY A 122 6.97 -7.17 -11.66
CA GLY A 122 6.60 -8.44 -11.05
C GLY A 122 5.11 -8.73 -11.26
N PHE A 123 4.41 -9.10 -10.19
CA PHE A 123 2.95 -9.27 -10.20
C PHE A 123 2.20 -8.04 -9.64
N GLY A 124 2.93 -6.98 -9.29
CA GLY A 124 2.38 -5.77 -8.73
C GLY A 124 1.65 -4.90 -9.76
N ARG A 125 0.80 -4.01 -9.26
CA ARG A 125 0.16 -2.96 -10.06
C ARG A 125 1.20 -1.94 -10.57
N THR A 126 0.80 -1.09 -11.51
CA THR A 126 1.61 0.07 -11.90
C THR A 126 1.83 0.96 -10.68
N ARG A 127 3.09 1.22 -10.35
CA ARG A 127 3.49 2.07 -9.23
C ARG A 127 4.62 3.00 -9.61
N THR A 128 4.86 3.99 -8.77
CA THR A 128 5.95 4.95 -8.93
C THR A 128 7.24 4.37 -8.33
N TRP A 129 8.24 4.12 -9.17
CA TRP A 129 9.55 3.63 -8.77
C TRP A 129 10.62 4.72 -8.89
N ILE A 130 11.70 4.57 -8.13
CA ILE A 130 12.90 5.41 -8.22
C ILE A 130 13.92 4.68 -9.08
N ASP A 131 14.18 5.17 -10.28
CA ASP A 131 15.15 4.61 -11.21
C ASP A 131 16.50 5.31 -11.07
N PHE A 132 17.50 4.58 -10.59
CA PHE A 132 18.88 5.08 -10.49
C PHE A 132 19.69 4.86 -11.76
N ASP A 133 19.12 4.24 -12.80
CA ASP A 133 19.72 4.20 -14.13
C ASP A 133 19.49 5.52 -14.89
N HIS A 134 20.17 5.69 -16.01
CA HIS A 134 19.96 6.84 -16.89
C HIS A 134 18.87 6.53 -17.92
N PRO A 135 17.99 7.50 -18.27
CA PRO A 135 17.04 7.32 -19.35
C PRO A 135 17.80 7.12 -20.66
N ALA A 136 17.20 6.39 -21.61
CA ALA A 136 17.88 5.96 -22.83
C ALA A 136 18.45 7.10 -23.70
N ALA A 137 17.93 8.32 -23.56
CA ALA A 137 18.39 9.51 -24.26
C ALA A 137 19.52 10.28 -23.53
N HIS A 138 19.79 9.96 -22.27
CA HIS A 138 20.82 10.63 -21.48
C HIS A 138 22.18 9.98 -21.75
N VAL A 139 23.16 10.80 -22.12
CA VAL A 139 24.54 10.37 -22.38
C VAL A 139 25.34 10.59 -21.09
N PRO A 140 25.68 9.54 -20.32
CA PRO A 140 26.39 9.71 -19.06
C PRO A 140 27.77 10.31 -19.33
N SER A 141 28.12 11.38 -18.63
CA SER A 141 29.52 11.79 -18.53
C SER A 141 30.30 10.76 -17.70
N GLY A 142 31.63 10.82 -17.76
CA GLY A 142 32.51 9.89 -17.02
C GLY A 142 32.29 9.88 -15.50
N ASP A 143 31.57 10.87 -14.95
CA ASP A 143 31.39 11.12 -13.51
C ASP A 143 29.91 11.17 -13.05
N ASP A 144 28.96 10.71 -13.87
CA ASP A 144 27.50 10.80 -13.59
C ASP A 144 26.92 9.58 -12.84
N GLY A 145 26.90 9.65 -11.52
CA GLY A 145 26.24 8.65 -10.68
C GLY A 145 24.93 9.15 -10.09
N ASN A 146 23.84 8.37 -10.15
CA ASN A 146 22.59 8.77 -9.49
C ASN A 146 22.60 8.40 -8.01
N THR A 147 22.30 9.39 -7.15
CA THR A 147 22.22 9.21 -5.71
C THR A 147 21.09 10.01 -5.11
N LEU A 148 20.51 9.49 -4.03
CA LEU A 148 19.67 10.25 -3.11
C LEU A 148 20.37 10.30 -1.77
N ARG A 149 20.63 11.51 -1.26
CA ARG A 149 21.47 11.70 -0.07
C ARG A 149 20.64 12.25 1.07
N PHE A 150 20.85 11.73 2.27
CA PHE A 150 20.22 12.29 3.44
C PHE A 150 20.72 13.72 3.66
N LYS A 151 19.75 14.63 3.80
CA LYS A 151 19.98 16.02 4.17
C LYS A 151 19.03 16.42 5.27
N VAL A 152 19.41 17.52 5.93
CA VAL A 152 18.56 18.23 6.87
C VAL A 152 17.92 19.41 6.14
N TRP A 153 16.62 19.59 6.32
CA TRP A 153 15.88 20.70 5.74
C TRP A 153 16.44 22.03 6.29
N PRO A 154 16.94 22.92 5.41
CA PRO A 154 17.60 24.14 5.84
C PRO A 154 16.62 25.30 5.99
N ALA A 155 17.06 26.39 6.62
CA ALA A 155 16.23 27.58 6.86
C ALA A 155 15.71 28.25 5.57
N GLY A 156 16.49 28.24 4.48
CA GLY A 156 16.05 28.77 3.18
C GLY A 156 15.26 27.77 2.33
N GLY A 157 14.86 26.62 2.89
CA GLY A 157 14.15 25.57 2.17
C GLY A 157 15.02 24.82 1.16
N ILE A 158 14.40 24.04 0.27
CA ILE A 158 15.12 23.09 -0.59
C ILE A 158 16.19 23.72 -1.51
N GLY A 159 16.12 25.02 -1.81
CA GLY A 159 17.14 25.73 -2.60
C GLY A 159 18.53 25.71 -1.96
N ASP A 160 18.59 25.79 -0.63
CA ASP A 160 19.85 25.79 0.13
C ASP A 160 20.39 24.37 0.37
N ALA A 161 19.55 23.34 0.16
CA ALA A 161 19.92 21.96 0.44
C ALA A 161 21.11 21.49 -0.39
N TYR A 162 21.31 22.03 -1.61
CA TYR A 162 22.47 21.70 -2.44
C TYR A 162 23.80 22.01 -1.74
N GLY A 163 23.91 23.17 -1.09
CA GLY A 163 25.12 23.61 -0.37
C GLY A 163 25.25 23.01 1.03
N GLY A 164 24.19 22.42 1.57
CA GLY A 164 24.19 21.77 2.88
C GLY A 164 24.98 20.47 2.90
N ALA A 165 25.60 20.16 4.04
CA ALA A 165 26.32 18.89 4.23
C ALA A 165 25.37 17.68 4.17
N ASP A 166 25.86 16.59 3.59
CA ASP A 166 25.18 15.29 3.70
C ASP A 166 25.22 14.82 5.16
N VAL A 167 24.13 14.22 5.64
CA VAL A 167 24.03 13.68 7.00
C VAL A 167 23.91 12.16 6.99
N GLN A 168 24.29 11.54 8.10
CA GLN A 168 24.12 10.11 8.32
C GLN A 168 23.10 9.88 9.43
N LYS A 169 22.31 8.82 9.30
CA LYS A 169 21.36 8.36 10.31
C LYS A 169 21.77 7.02 10.87
N ASP A 170 21.59 6.90 12.18
CA ASP A 170 21.72 5.63 12.89
C ASP A 170 20.51 4.77 12.56
N VAL A 171 20.79 3.59 12.00
CA VAL A 171 19.78 2.58 11.71
C VAL A 171 20.16 1.25 12.36
N ARG A 172 19.14 0.50 12.71
CA ARG A 172 19.18 -0.86 13.28
C ARG A 172 18.33 -1.83 12.48
N THR A 173 17.28 -1.33 11.84
CA THR A 173 16.44 -2.11 10.93
C THR A 173 16.17 -1.31 9.67
N VAL A 174 16.34 -1.94 8.50
CA VAL A 174 15.95 -1.38 7.21
C VAL A 174 15.15 -2.42 6.45
N VAL A 175 14.02 -2.02 5.87
CA VAL A 175 13.21 -2.85 4.97
C VAL A 175 12.91 -2.03 3.73
N PHE A 176 13.19 -2.56 2.54
CA PHE A 176 12.92 -1.85 1.31
C PHE A 176 12.57 -2.77 0.15
N VAL A 177 11.93 -2.17 -0.84
CA VAL A 177 11.61 -2.80 -2.11
C VAL A 177 12.69 -2.44 -3.13
N SER A 178 13.18 -3.45 -3.83
CA SER A 178 14.10 -3.29 -4.95
C SER A 178 13.62 -4.11 -6.13
N ASP A 179 13.77 -3.58 -7.35
CA ASP A 179 13.82 -4.41 -8.55
C ASP A 179 15.28 -4.59 -8.97
N SER A 180 15.77 -5.82 -8.75
CA SER A 180 17.15 -6.21 -9.03
C SER A 180 17.36 -6.70 -10.46
N PHE A 181 16.38 -6.55 -11.37
CA PHE A 181 16.43 -7.02 -12.77
C PHE A 181 17.71 -6.62 -13.52
N ARG A 182 18.32 -5.50 -13.13
CA ARG A 182 19.54 -4.97 -13.74
C ARG A 182 20.78 -5.15 -12.90
N GLY A 183 20.76 -5.59 -11.65
CA GLY A 183 21.99 -5.72 -10.87
C GLY A 183 21.84 -6.21 -9.44
N GLY A 184 22.97 -6.55 -8.83
CA GLY A 184 23.06 -7.03 -7.45
C GLY A 184 23.82 -6.10 -6.51
N GLY A 185 24.04 -6.59 -5.29
CA GLY A 185 24.67 -5.82 -4.22
C GLY A 185 23.74 -4.79 -3.55
N ASP A 186 24.23 -4.14 -2.51
CA ASP A 186 23.42 -3.27 -1.66
C ASP A 186 23.30 -1.83 -2.19
N PRO A 187 22.07 -1.27 -2.32
CA PRO A 187 21.87 0.14 -2.65
C PRO A 187 22.14 1.11 -1.48
N LEU A 188 22.28 0.62 -0.24
CA LEU A 188 22.48 1.44 0.95
C LEU A 188 23.95 1.81 1.13
N ARG A 189 24.23 3.05 1.54
CA ARG A 189 25.61 3.50 1.78
C ARG A 189 25.74 4.52 2.89
N LYS A 190 26.89 4.49 3.58
CA LYS A 190 27.23 5.48 4.59
C LYS A 190 27.53 6.86 3.99
N ALA A 191 28.27 6.95 2.90
CA ALA A 191 28.56 8.20 2.19
C ALA A 191 28.94 7.96 0.72
N VAL A 192 29.10 9.06 -0.04
CA VAL A 192 29.32 9.06 -1.50
C VAL A 192 30.50 8.19 -1.93
N MET A 193 31.62 8.31 -1.20
CA MET A 193 32.89 7.62 -1.52
C MET A 193 33.24 6.55 -0.47
N ASP A 194 32.37 6.30 0.51
CA ASP A 194 32.59 5.37 1.61
C ASP A 194 31.36 4.47 1.77
N GLY A 195 31.52 3.20 1.37
CA GLY A 195 30.53 2.16 1.59
C GLY A 195 30.21 1.93 3.07
N GLY A 196 31.19 2.18 3.94
CA GLY A 196 31.04 2.12 5.38
C GLY A 196 30.48 0.80 5.87
N ASP A 197 29.44 0.87 6.71
CA ASP A 197 28.80 -0.31 7.29
C ASP A 197 28.16 -1.23 6.27
N PHE A 198 27.72 -0.68 5.15
CA PHE A 198 26.95 -1.37 4.11
C PHE A 198 27.84 -1.95 3.00
N GLY A 199 29.11 -1.52 2.94
CA GLY A 199 30.11 -2.05 2.04
C GLY A 199 30.02 -1.49 0.61
N ASP A 200 30.59 -2.24 -0.33
CA ASP A 200 30.82 -1.77 -1.69
C ASP A 200 29.71 -2.22 -2.65
N ARG A 201 29.12 -1.27 -3.36
CA ARG A 201 28.38 -1.54 -4.59
C ARG A 201 29.27 -1.35 -5.82
N GLY A 202 29.29 -2.38 -6.67
CA GLY A 202 29.89 -2.35 -8.01
C GLY A 202 28.88 -2.70 -9.09
N LYS A 203 29.28 -2.64 -10.37
CA LYS A 203 28.49 -3.15 -11.51
C LYS A 203 28.48 -4.67 -11.48
N VAL A 204 27.57 -5.26 -10.72
CA VAL A 204 27.52 -6.71 -10.50
C VAL A 204 26.16 -7.28 -10.89
N SER A 205 26.17 -8.52 -11.38
CA SER A 205 24.95 -9.31 -11.62
C SER A 205 24.13 -9.43 -10.33
N HIS A 206 22.79 -9.54 -10.47
CA HIS A 206 21.88 -9.77 -9.34
C HIS A 206 22.26 -11.00 -8.50
N THR A 207 22.88 -12.00 -9.12
CA THR A 207 23.32 -13.24 -8.44
C THR A 207 24.52 -13.06 -7.50
N VAL A 208 25.19 -11.90 -7.51
CA VAL A 208 26.29 -11.62 -6.59
C VAL A 208 25.74 -11.36 -5.19
N SER A 209 26.48 -11.80 -4.16
CA SER A 209 26.15 -11.62 -2.75
C SER A 209 25.66 -10.21 -2.44
N ILE A 210 24.55 -10.10 -1.70
CA ILE A 210 23.95 -8.82 -1.28
C ILE A 210 24.97 -7.95 -0.54
N TRP A 211 25.67 -8.53 0.44
CA TRP A 211 26.64 -7.82 1.28
C TRP A 211 28.07 -8.12 0.84
N LYS A 212 28.69 -7.17 0.13
CA LYS A 212 30.10 -7.24 -0.23
C LYS A 212 30.89 -6.22 0.56
N ASN A 213 31.90 -6.68 1.32
CA ASN A 213 32.74 -5.84 2.19
C ASN A 213 31.95 -5.02 3.23
N ALA A 214 30.71 -5.41 3.55
CA ALA A 214 29.92 -4.80 4.59
C ALA A 214 30.50 -5.10 5.99
N SER A 215 30.17 -4.27 6.97
CA SER A 215 30.70 -4.43 8.33
C SER A 215 30.15 -5.68 9.01
N GLY A 216 30.80 -6.07 10.11
CA GLY A 216 30.34 -7.17 10.96
C GLY A 216 28.92 -6.95 11.51
N ALA A 217 28.48 -5.70 11.66
CA ALA A 217 27.14 -5.39 12.16
C ALA A 217 26.04 -5.76 11.15
N VAL A 218 26.33 -5.66 9.85
CA VAL A 218 25.44 -6.04 8.75
C VAL A 218 25.54 -7.54 8.48
N THR A 219 26.75 -8.05 8.26
CA THR A 219 26.98 -9.45 7.85
C THR A 219 26.63 -10.48 8.91
N LYS A 220 26.68 -10.12 10.21
CA LYS A 220 26.22 -10.97 11.33
C LYS A 220 24.79 -10.66 11.77
N GLY A 221 24.16 -9.66 11.16
CA GLY A 221 22.76 -9.34 11.37
C GLY A 221 21.84 -10.37 10.72
N THR A 222 20.53 -10.17 10.86
CA THR A 222 19.54 -10.99 10.15
C THR A 222 19.19 -10.33 8.84
N THR A 223 19.57 -10.96 7.73
CA THR A 223 19.16 -10.58 6.38
C THR A 223 18.03 -11.48 5.94
N ARG A 224 17.00 -10.91 5.31
CA ARG A 224 15.90 -11.66 4.73
C ARG A 224 15.57 -11.14 3.34
N LEU A 225 15.22 -12.04 2.45
CA LEU A 225 14.82 -11.75 1.08
C LEU A 225 13.46 -12.40 0.84
N ASN A 226 12.47 -11.60 0.44
CA ASN A 226 11.09 -12.04 0.22
C ASN A 226 10.53 -12.85 1.40
N GLY A 227 10.76 -12.37 2.63
CA GLY A 227 10.26 -13.01 3.85
C GLY A 227 11.02 -14.26 4.31
N ARG A 228 12.18 -14.57 3.71
CA ARG A 228 13.01 -15.73 4.09
C ARG A 228 14.38 -15.28 4.59
N VAL A 229 14.83 -15.82 5.72
CA VAL A 229 16.20 -15.59 6.20
C VAL A 229 17.19 -16.16 5.19
N VAL A 230 18.20 -15.37 4.84
CA VAL A 230 19.28 -15.75 3.93
C VAL A 230 20.63 -15.31 4.49
N ASP A 231 21.70 -15.99 4.08
CA ASP A 231 23.05 -15.49 4.30
C ASP A 231 23.41 -14.52 3.16
N GLY A 232 23.31 -13.22 3.42
CA GLY A 232 23.57 -12.18 2.42
C GLY A 232 25.04 -12.04 1.99
N THR A 233 25.99 -12.75 2.63
CA THR A 233 27.39 -12.77 2.20
C THR A 233 27.66 -13.74 1.05
N VAL A 234 26.71 -14.64 0.79
CA VAL A 234 26.78 -15.62 -0.31
C VAL A 234 25.55 -15.63 -1.19
N THR A 235 24.41 -15.14 -0.68
CA THR A 235 23.14 -15.08 -1.42
C THR A 235 23.03 -13.76 -2.15
N GLY A 236 22.79 -13.82 -3.46
CA GLY A 236 22.39 -12.66 -4.27
C GLY A 236 20.89 -12.48 -4.35
N TYR A 237 20.50 -11.42 -5.06
CA TYR A 237 19.12 -11.13 -5.44
C TYR A 237 18.61 -12.08 -6.52
N THR A 238 17.30 -12.00 -6.81
CA THR A 238 16.63 -12.92 -7.74
C THR A 238 16.51 -12.39 -9.17
N GLY A 239 16.84 -11.12 -9.42
CA GLY A 239 16.65 -10.48 -10.72
C GLY A 239 15.21 -10.07 -10.99
N ALA A 240 14.42 -9.86 -9.92
CA ALA A 240 13.01 -9.51 -9.98
C ALA A 240 12.66 -8.52 -8.84
N PRO A 241 11.47 -7.92 -8.84
CA PRO A 241 10.98 -7.14 -7.71
C PRO A 241 10.91 -7.98 -6.44
N GLU A 242 11.54 -7.48 -5.40
CA GLU A 242 11.72 -8.19 -4.14
C GLU A 242 11.82 -7.25 -2.95
N VAL A 243 11.58 -7.81 -1.76
CA VAL A 243 11.71 -7.10 -0.50
C VAL A 243 12.94 -7.61 0.23
N LEU A 244 13.88 -6.71 0.50
CA LEU A 244 15.02 -6.97 1.38
C LEU A 244 14.73 -6.39 2.76
N SER A 245 15.00 -7.18 3.80
CA SER A 245 15.07 -6.67 5.16
C SER A 245 16.41 -7.01 5.82
N LEU A 246 16.86 -6.10 6.67
CA LEU A 246 18.07 -6.23 7.46
C LEU A 246 17.80 -5.76 8.88
N VAL A 247 18.15 -6.59 9.86
CA VAL A 247 18.27 -6.21 11.27
C VAL A 247 19.74 -6.36 11.68
N THR A 248 20.41 -5.25 11.99
CA THR A 248 21.85 -5.23 12.29
C THR A 248 22.15 -5.55 13.75
N THR A 249 23.34 -6.09 14.04
CA THR A 249 23.72 -6.44 15.41
C THR A 249 24.13 -5.24 16.26
N ASN A 250 24.50 -4.10 15.63
CA ASN A 250 24.85 -2.79 16.24
C ASN A 250 24.26 -1.65 15.39
N GLN A 251 24.20 -0.43 15.92
CA GLN A 251 23.82 0.74 15.10
C GLN A 251 24.80 0.89 13.92
N VAL A 252 24.25 1.13 12.73
CA VAL A 252 25.03 1.38 11.51
C VAL A 252 24.65 2.74 10.91
N LYS A 253 25.56 3.33 10.13
CA LYS A 253 25.37 4.66 9.53
C LYS A 253 24.90 4.57 8.09
N LEU A 254 23.71 5.08 7.81
CA LEU A 254 23.15 5.23 6.47
C LEU A 254 23.11 6.71 6.08
N GLY A 255 23.68 7.05 4.93
CA GLY A 255 23.75 8.43 4.43
C GLY A 255 23.19 8.63 3.02
N LEU A 256 23.14 7.59 2.18
CA LEU A 256 22.58 7.71 0.84
C LEU A 256 22.06 6.39 0.27
N LEU A 257 21.27 6.53 -0.79
CA LEU A 257 20.81 5.47 -1.67
C LEU A 257 21.49 5.63 -3.04
N GLY A 258 21.74 4.49 -3.67
CA GLY A 258 22.30 4.41 -5.01
C GLY A 258 23.83 4.48 -5.03
N ASN A 259 24.40 4.67 -6.22
CA ASN A 259 25.84 4.61 -6.42
C ASN A 259 26.36 5.78 -7.24
N PHE A 260 27.30 6.50 -6.64
CA PHE A 260 28.07 7.56 -7.29
C PHE A 260 28.84 7.11 -8.54
N PHE A 261 29.20 5.83 -8.63
CA PHE A 261 30.02 5.28 -9.73
C PHE A 261 29.21 4.48 -10.76
N ASN A 262 27.88 4.57 -10.77
CA ASN A 262 27.09 3.83 -11.76
C ASN A 262 27.19 4.40 -13.20
N SER A 263 27.88 5.53 -13.41
CA SER A 263 28.08 6.24 -14.69
C SER A 263 28.92 5.56 -15.75
N GLN A 264 29.92 4.73 -15.39
CA GLN A 264 31.08 4.54 -16.29
C GLN A 264 30.72 3.94 -17.67
N GLN A 265 30.40 4.82 -18.61
CA GLN A 265 30.09 4.83 -20.05
C GLN A 265 29.34 3.66 -20.70
N THR A 266 29.18 2.51 -20.07
CA THR A 266 28.42 1.37 -20.61
C THR A 266 27.91 0.50 -19.47
N SER A 267 26.69 -0.04 -19.66
CA SER A 267 25.93 -0.97 -18.79
C SER A 267 25.33 -0.33 -17.52
N GLY A 268 24.00 -0.20 -17.39
CA GLY A 268 22.97 -1.24 -17.54
C GLY A 268 22.60 -1.93 -16.22
N TYR A 269 23.12 -1.40 -15.09
CA TYR A 269 23.00 -1.97 -13.74
C TYR A 269 22.42 -0.98 -12.70
N GLY A 270 21.63 0.02 -13.13
CA GLY A 270 20.93 0.91 -12.19
C GLY A 270 19.95 0.10 -11.33
N GLU A 271 19.90 0.41 -10.02
CA GLU A 271 18.85 -0.18 -9.17
C GLU A 271 17.53 0.58 -9.38
N MET A 272 16.43 -0.12 -9.14
CA MET A 272 15.15 0.54 -8.99
C MET A 272 14.62 0.28 -7.60
N LEU A 273 14.35 1.35 -6.87
CA LEU A 273 13.85 1.26 -5.50
C LEU A 273 12.37 1.64 -5.46
N GLY A 274 11.61 0.87 -4.70
CA GLY A 274 10.27 1.24 -4.30
C GLY A 274 10.31 1.90 -2.92
N GLU A 275 9.40 1.47 -2.06
CA GLU A 275 9.27 2.00 -0.70
C GLU A 275 10.35 1.50 0.26
N ILE A 276 10.74 2.37 1.19
CA ILE A 276 11.85 2.18 2.13
C ILE A 276 11.38 2.58 3.54
N LEU A 277 11.58 1.69 4.51
CA LEU A 277 11.33 1.94 5.92
C LEU A 277 12.62 1.71 6.71
N MET A 278 12.97 2.67 7.57
CA MET A 278 14.19 2.65 8.37
C MET A 278 13.86 2.92 9.84
N TYR A 279 14.53 2.20 10.72
CA TYR A 279 14.37 2.31 12.16
C TYR A 279 15.73 2.39 12.85
N SER A 280 15.85 3.24 13.88
CA SER A 280 17.02 3.35 14.75
C SER A 280 17.03 2.29 15.84
N THR A 281 15.95 1.51 15.95
CA THR A 281 15.75 0.41 16.90
C THR A 281 15.76 -0.95 16.19
N GLU A 282 16.09 -1.98 16.97
CA GLU A 282 15.93 -3.36 16.55
C GLU A 282 14.44 -3.71 16.56
N LEU A 283 13.88 -4.00 15.39
CA LEU A 283 12.52 -4.51 15.31
C LEU A 283 12.51 -6.02 15.57
N THR A 284 11.45 -6.48 16.22
CA THR A 284 11.20 -7.92 16.39
C THR A 284 10.95 -8.61 15.05
N ALA A 285 11.19 -9.92 14.98
CA ALA A 285 10.90 -10.71 13.79
C ALA A 285 9.43 -10.59 13.31
N ALA A 286 8.49 -10.45 14.23
CA ALA A 286 7.07 -10.24 13.91
C ALA A 286 6.84 -8.87 13.25
N GLN A 287 7.44 -7.81 13.78
CA GLN A 287 7.35 -6.47 13.19
C GLN A 287 8.00 -6.41 11.80
N VAL A 288 9.18 -7.01 11.63
CA VAL A 288 9.84 -7.11 10.32
C VAL A 288 8.95 -7.85 9.34
N LYS A 289 8.39 -9.00 9.75
CA LYS A 289 7.48 -9.79 8.90
C LYS A 289 6.25 -8.98 8.48
N THR A 290 5.64 -8.22 9.39
CA THR A 290 4.50 -7.35 9.07
C THR A 290 4.84 -6.33 7.98
N ILE A 291 6.04 -5.74 8.04
CA ILE A 291 6.50 -4.79 7.03
C ILE A 291 6.82 -5.50 5.70
N GLU A 292 7.48 -6.66 5.75
CA GLU A 292 7.77 -7.47 4.57
C GLU A 292 6.48 -7.89 3.84
N ASP A 293 5.50 -8.40 4.58
CA ASP A 293 4.18 -8.78 4.08
C ASP A 293 3.46 -7.58 3.44
N TYR A 294 3.54 -6.40 4.06
CA TYR A 294 2.96 -5.16 3.53
C TYR A 294 3.59 -4.76 2.19
N LEU A 295 4.92 -4.76 2.13
CA LEU A 295 5.67 -4.37 0.94
C LEU A 295 5.54 -5.40 -0.18
N LEU A 296 5.58 -6.69 0.13
CA LEU A 296 5.33 -7.77 -0.84
C LEU A 296 3.93 -7.65 -1.45
N PHE A 297 2.93 -7.36 -0.63
CA PHE A 297 1.56 -7.19 -1.08
C PHE A 297 1.42 -5.96 -1.96
N LYS A 298 1.87 -4.81 -1.45
CA LYS A 298 1.77 -3.54 -2.17
C LYS A 298 2.55 -3.59 -3.47
N TRP A 299 3.85 -3.86 -3.43
CA TRP A 299 4.76 -3.66 -4.55
C TRP A 299 4.92 -4.85 -5.48
N VAL A 300 4.90 -6.07 -4.92
CA VAL A 300 5.14 -7.29 -5.70
C VAL A 300 3.82 -7.99 -6.06
N GLY A 301 2.70 -7.62 -5.44
CA GLY A 301 1.38 -8.24 -5.64
C GLY A 301 1.18 -9.54 -4.88
N ILE A 302 2.09 -9.88 -3.94
CA ILE A 302 2.03 -11.13 -3.18
C ILE A 302 1.34 -10.87 -1.84
N ALA A 303 0.07 -11.26 -1.74
CA ALA A 303 -0.70 -11.13 -0.51
C ALA A 303 -0.27 -12.15 0.56
N PRO A 304 -0.28 -11.78 1.86
CA PRO A 304 -0.14 -12.74 2.93
C PRO A 304 -1.27 -13.77 2.92
N THR A 305 -1.02 -14.93 3.50
CA THR A 305 -2.04 -16.00 3.55
C THR A 305 -3.31 -15.51 4.22
N GLY A 306 -4.44 -15.67 3.53
CA GLY A 306 -5.76 -15.25 4.02
C GLY A 306 -6.17 -13.84 3.59
N TYR A 307 -5.33 -13.13 2.81
CA TYR A 307 -5.59 -11.78 2.34
C TYR A 307 -5.50 -11.65 0.82
N GLY A 308 -6.05 -10.55 0.30
CA GLY A 308 -5.99 -10.17 -1.12
C GLY A 308 -6.56 -8.77 -1.33
N ASP A 309 -6.37 -8.19 -2.52
CA ASP A 309 -6.97 -6.91 -2.90
C ASP A 309 -7.59 -7.04 -4.29
N PHE A 310 -8.92 -6.92 -4.31
CA PHE A 310 -9.75 -6.98 -5.49
C PHE A 310 -10.57 -5.70 -5.69
N THR A 311 -10.24 -4.62 -4.98
CA THR A 311 -10.98 -3.35 -5.00
C THR A 311 -11.01 -2.72 -6.40
N ASP A 312 -9.97 -2.98 -7.21
CA ASP A 312 -9.87 -2.57 -8.61
C ASP A 312 -10.44 -3.59 -9.61
N ALA A 313 -10.93 -4.75 -9.14
CA ALA A 313 -11.61 -5.72 -10.00
C ALA A 313 -13.09 -5.36 -10.13
N THR A 314 -13.71 -5.80 -11.23
CA THR A 314 -15.15 -5.65 -11.45
C THR A 314 -15.82 -7.01 -11.55
N VAL A 315 -16.82 -7.26 -10.71
CA VAL A 315 -17.60 -8.50 -10.68
C VAL A 315 -18.93 -8.33 -11.43
N SER A 316 -19.27 -9.32 -12.25
CA SER A 316 -20.54 -9.43 -12.99
C SER A 316 -21.09 -10.86 -12.92
N GLY A 317 -22.29 -11.08 -13.46
CA GLY A 317 -22.92 -12.39 -13.55
C GLY A 317 -24.08 -12.57 -12.57
N ALA A 318 -24.44 -13.82 -12.31
CA ALA A 318 -25.63 -14.22 -11.55
C ALA A 318 -25.33 -15.11 -10.34
N GLY A 319 -24.06 -15.43 -10.09
CA GLY A 319 -23.62 -16.19 -8.91
C GLY A 319 -23.40 -15.32 -7.68
N ASP A 320 -22.98 -15.95 -6.59
CA ASP A 320 -22.87 -15.32 -5.29
C ASP A 320 -21.48 -14.73 -5.04
N VAL A 321 -21.40 -13.58 -4.36
CA VAL A 321 -20.15 -12.97 -3.89
C VAL A 321 -20.18 -12.88 -2.38
N LYS A 322 -19.15 -13.38 -1.70
CA LYS A 322 -19.05 -13.38 -0.23
C LYS A 322 -17.83 -12.60 0.22
N ALA A 323 -18.00 -11.69 1.17
CA ALA A 323 -16.91 -10.93 1.78
C ALA A 323 -17.14 -10.72 3.28
N ALA A 324 -16.07 -10.46 4.02
CA ALA A 324 -16.17 -10.13 5.44
C ALA A 324 -16.77 -8.73 5.63
N ALA A 325 -16.21 -7.74 4.95
CA ALA A 325 -16.71 -6.37 4.93
C ALA A 325 -17.07 -5.92 3.51
N TRP A 326 -17.86 -4.84 3.41
CA TRP A 326 -18.18 -4.25 2.12
C TRP A 326 -16.96 -3.67 1.41
N ASP A 327 -16.05 -3.05 2.18
CA ASP A 327 -14.83 -2.44 1.64
C ASP A 327 -13.83 -3.46 1.07
N ASP A 328 -14.02 -4.75 1.38
CA ASP A 328 -13.24 -5.83 0.77
C ASP A 328 -13.75 -6.22 -0.62
N LEU A 329 -15.00 -5.86 -0.97
CA LEU A 329 -15.61 -6.29 -2.21
C LEU A 329 -14.95 -5.64 -3.44
N PRO A 330 -14.86 -6.38 -4.55
CA PRO A 330 -14.66 -5.78 -5.86
C PRO A 330 -15.79 -4.82 -6.23
N GLN A 331 -15.55 -3.99 -7.24
CA GLN A 331 -16.61 -3.21 -7.86
C GLN A 331 -17.70 -4.14 -8.38
N ILE A 332 -18.96 -3.91 -7.99
CA ILE A 332 -20.10 -4.69 -8.48
C ILE A 332 -20.63 -4.03 -9.75
N ALA A 333 -20.60 -4.76 -10.87
CA ALA A 333 -21.08 -4.24 -12.15
C ALA A 333 -22.60 -3.98 -12.09
N PRO A 334 -23.12 -2.96 -12.80
CA PRO A 334 -24.56 -2.71 -12.89
C PRO A 334 -25.37 -3.88 -13.47
N THR A 335 -24.72 -4.77 -14.22
CA THR A 335 -25.31 -5.98 -14.81
C THR A 335 -25.29 -7.19 -13.87
N PHE A 336 -24.73 -7.05 -12.66
CA PHE A 336 -24.71 -8.13 -11.68
C PHE A 336 -26.14 -8.38 -11.17
N THR A 337 -26.55 -9.64 -11.20
CA THR A 337 -27.89 -10.11 -10.80
C THR A 337 -27.84 -11.16 -9.69
N GLY A 338 -26.64 -11.49 -9.24
CA GLY A 338 -26.40 -12.41 -8.13
C GLY A 338 -26.64 -11.77 -6.77
N ARG A 339 -26.11 -12.41 -5.73
CA ARG A 339 -26.26 -11.95 -4.34
C ARG A 339 -24.90 -11.64 -3.72
N VAL A 340 -24.86 -10.60 -2.90
CA VAL A 340 -23.72 -10.26 -2.05
C VAL A 340 -23.99 -10.74 -0.63
N PHE A 341 -23.09 -11.52 -0.05
CA PHE A 341 -23.14 -11.96 1.33
C PHE A 341 -22.03 -11.27 2.11
N LEU A 342 -22.42 -10.42 3.05
CA LEU A 342 -21.50 -9.92 4.06
C LEU A 342 -21.54 -10.88 5.26
N THR A 343 -20.37 -11.31 5.72
CA THR A 343 -20.27 -12.23 6.86
C THR A 343 -19.86 -11.55 8.16
N GLY A 344 -19.34 -10.32 8.08
CA GLY A 344 -19.04 -9.49 9.25
C GLY A 344 -20.31 -9.01 9.94
N ASP A 345 -20.27 -8.97 11.26
CA ASP A 345 -21.37 -8.56 12.15
C ASP A 345 -21.36 -7.05 12.48
N SER A 346 -20.51 -6.27 11.81
CA SER A 346 -20.35 -4.84 12.04
C SER A 346 -20.31 -4.07 10.72
N LEU A 347 -21.05 -2.95 10.69
CA LEU A 347 -21.04 -1.99 9.59
C LEU A 347 -20.77 -0.60 10.16
N ALA A 348 -19.79 0.12 9.62
CA ALA A 348 -19.40 1.44 10.09
C ALA A 348 -19.65 2.49 9.01
N PHE A 349 -20.24 3.61 9.40
CA PHE A 349 -20.54 4.73 8.53
C PHE A 349 -20.04 6.02 9.16
N ALA A 350 -19.43 6.90 8.36
CA ALA A 350 -19.18 8.28 8.75
C ALA A 350 -20.25 9.19 8.14
N PHE A 351 -20.79 10.07 8.99
CA PHE A 351 -21.87 10.98 8.67
C PHE A 351 -21.41 12.43 8.83
N ASP A 352 -21.39 13.17 7.73
CA ASP A 352 -21.13 14.61 7.73
C ASP A 352 -22.25 15.34 6.97
N PRO A 353 -23.15 16.06 7.68
CA PRO A 353 -24.23 16.81 7.06
C PRO A 353 -23.77 17.96 6.16
N ALA A 354 -22.48 18.31 6.16
CA ALA A 354 -21.94 19.31 5.24
C ALA A 354 -21.74 18.78 3.81
N LEU A 355 -21.80 17.47 3.58
CA LEU A 355 -21.60 16.84 2.27
C LEU A 355 -22.90 16.74 1.47
N GLU A 356 -22.80 16.74 0.13
CA GLU A 356 -23.93 16.50 -0.79
C GLU A 356 -24.59 15.14 -0.55
N THR A 357 -23.78 14.14 -0.16
CA THR A 357 -24.21 12.84 0.36
C THR A 357 -23.72 12.73 1.80
N PRO A 358 -24.58 13.03 2.81
CA PRO A 358 -24.14 13.10 4.20
C PRO A 358 -23.50 11.82 4.75
N VAL A 359 -23.82 10.67 4.16
CA VAL A 359 -23.16 9.40 4.46
C VAL A 359 -21.99 9.25 3.49
N THR A 360 -20.78 9.13 4.02
CA THR A 360 -19.55 9.09 3.21
C THR A 360 -19.32 7.73 2.54
N ASN A 361 -19.80 6.64 3.14
CA ASN A 361 -19.62 5.26 2.64
C ASN A 361 -20.94 4.44 2.67
N PRO A 362 -22.01 4.86 1.97
CA PRO A 362 -23.20 4.04 1.87
C PRO A 362 -22.89 2.75 1.10
N ILE A 363 -23.58 1.67 1.46
CA ILE A 363 -23.34 0.35 0.90
C ILE A 363 -24.44 -0.01 -0.09
N GLY A 364 -24.07 -0.56 -1.25
CA GLY A 364 -25.00 -1.18 -2.18
C GLY A 364 -25.55 -0.25 -3.26
N ALA A 365 -26.54 -0.76 -3.98
CA ALA A 365 -27.21 -0.09 -5.09
C ALA A 365 -28.65 -0.59 -5.21
N ALA A 366 -29.52 0.21 -5.84
CA ALA A 366 -30.90 -0.16 -6.08
C ALA A 366 -31.00 -1.52 -6.83
N GLY A 367 -31.75 -2.46 -6.26
CA GLY A 367 -31.96 -3.79 -6.84
C GLY A 367 -30.85 -4.82 -6.56
N LEU A 368 -29.75 -4.43 -5.94
CA LEU A 368 -28.70 -5.37 -5.52
C LEU A 368 -29.21 -6.24 -4.36
N ALA A 369 -29.14 -7.57 -4.49
CA ALA A 369 -29.53 -8.47 -3.40
C ALA A 369 -28.39 -8.59 -2.37
N ILE A 370 -28.67 -8.18 -1.13
CA ILE A 370 -27.69 -8.17 -0.03
C ILE A 370 -28.17 -9.10 1.09
N SER A 371 -27.33 -10.06 1.45
CA SER A 371 -27.49 -10.95 2.60
C SER A 371 -26.54 -10.51 3.70
N LEU A 372 -27.09 -10.31 4.89
CA LEU A 372 -26.37 -9.92 6.11
C LEU A 372 -26.46 -11.05 7.15
N PRO A 373 -25.61 -11.06 8.18
CA PRO A 373 -25.75 -11.98 9.31
C PRO A 373 -27.08 -11.80 10.06
N ASP A 374 -27.41 -12.74 10.93
CA ASP A 374 -28.64 -12.70 11.74
C ASP A 374 -28.67 -11.50 12.72
N ALA A 375 -27.50 -11.01 13.12
CA ALA A 375 -27.35 -9.82 13.95
C ALA A 375 -26.20 -8.94 13.43
N VAL A 376 -26.44 -7.64 13.33
CA VAL A 376 -25.46 -6.65 12.85
C VAL A 376 -25.45 -5.43 13.75
N THR A 377 -24.26 -5.01 14.16
CA THR A 377 -24.02 -3.72 14.81
C THR A 377 -23.72 -2.68 13.74
N VAL A 378 -24.52 -1.61 13.71
CA VAL A 378 -24.31 -0.46 12.84
C VAL A 378 -23.73 0.67 13.68
N THR A 379 -22.52 1.09 13.35
CA THR A 379 -21.85 2.23 14.00
C THR A 379 -21.92 3.44 13.10
N VAL A 380 -22.41 4.57 13.61
CA VAL A 380 -22.44 5.85 12.89
C VAL A 380 -21.64 6.90 13.66
N ALA A 381 -20.57 7.38 13.04
CA ALA A 381 -19.75 8.48 13.56
C ALA A 381 -20.19 9.80 12.94
N PHE A 382 -20.68 10.73 13.76
CA PHE A 382 -21.11 12.05 13.31
C PHE A 382 -19.95 13.04 13.38
N ALA A 383 -19.60 13.65 12.26
CA ALA A 383 -18.56 14.70 12.19
C ALA A 383 -19.07 16.05 12.72
N SER A 384 -20.38 16.30 12.62
CA SER A 384 -21.04 17.51 13.11
C SER A 384 -22.51 17.26 13.43
N LYS A 385 -23.23 18.28 13.92
CA LYS A 385 -24.64 18.17 14.33
C LYS A 385 -25.51 17.73 13.14
N PRO A 386 -26.17 16.56 13.20
CA PRO A 386 -26.97 16.08 12.08
C PRO A 386 -28.26 16.87 11.91
N ASN A 387 -28.69 17.05 10.66
CA ASN A 387 -30.02 17.55 10.33
C ASN A 387 -31.05 16.43 10.49
N ALA A 388 -32.26 16.78 10.92
CA ALA A 388 -33.39 15.85 10.93
C ALA A 388 -33.67 15.32 9.52
N GLY A 389 -33.94 14.02 9.39
CA GLY A 389 -34.17 13.40 8.09
C GLY A 389 -33.92 11.89 8.10
N SER A 390 -34.20 11.25 6.97
CA SER A 390 -33.94 9.84 6.71
C SER A 390 -32.80 9.71 5.72
N TYR A 391 -31.73 9.03 6.12
CA TYR A 391 -30.53 8.86 5.32
C TYR A 391 -30.30 7.37 5.05
N LYS A 392 -30.09 7.01 3.79
CA LYS A 392 -29.91 5.60 3.43
C LYS A 392 -28.48 5.16 3.78
N LEU A 393 -28.35 4.09 4.56
CA LEU A 393 -27.05 3.49 4.90
C LEU A 393 -26.75 2.30 3.99
N ILE A 394 -27.77 1.48 3.74
CA ILE A 394 -27.69 0.30 2.86
C ILE A 394 -28.76 0.46 1.78
N ASP A 395 -28.37 0.39 0.52
CA ASP A 395 -29.24 0.38 -0.65
C ASP A 395 -29.22 -1.00 -1.33
N GLY A 396 -30.39 -1.62 -1.45
CA GLY A 396 -30.50 -2.94 -2.03
C GLY A 396 -31.62 -3.76 -1.42
N THR A 397 -31.92 -4.90 -2.04
CA THR A 397 -32.90 -5.84 -1.54
C THR A 397 -32.28 -6.69 -0.43
N LEU A 398 -32.74 -6.49 0.81
CA LEU A 398 -32.31 -7.32 1.94
C LEU A 398 -32.89 -8.73 1.78
N VAL A 399 -32.03 -9.73 1.64
CA VAL A 399 -32.43 -11.14 1.51
C VAL A 399 -32.92 -11.68 2.86
N ASN A 400 -32.28 -11.27 3.95
CA ASN A 400 -32.62 -11.68 5.32
C ASN A 400 -33.43 -10.58 6.01
N ALA A 401 -34.76 -10.59 5.83
CA ALA A 401 -35.65 -9.57 6.40
C ALA A 401 -35.66 -9.53 7.94
N ASN A 402 -35.15 -10.58 8.60
CA ASN A 402 -35.15 -10.73 10.06
C ASN A 402 -33.82 -10.38 10.73
N THR A 403 -32.83 -9.85 9.98
CA THR A 403 -31.56 -9.39 10.59
C THR A 403 -31.84 -8.39 11.71
N LEU A 404 -31.31 -8.68 12.90
CA LEU A 404 -31.41 -7.80 14.06
C LEU A 404 -30.34 -6.71 13.96
N PHE A 405 -30.76 -5.45 13.90
CA PHE A 405 -29.85 -4.30 13.86
C PHE A 405 -29.72 -3.64 15.23
N THR A 406 -28.49 -3.44 15.68
CA THR A 406 -28.17 -2.61 16.85
C THR A 406 -27.46 -1.34 16.39
N LEU A 407 -27.91 -0.17 16.84
CA LEU A 407 -27.28 1.11 16.51
C LEU A 407 -26.32 1.53 17.62
N SER A 408 -25.09 1.87 17.24
CA SER A 408 -24.10 2.58 18.06
C SER A 408 -23.77 3.91 17.39
N THR A 409 -23.72 5.00 18.17
CA THR A 409 -23.42 6.33 17.63
C THR A 409 -22.31 7.00 18.41
N THR A 410 -21.42 7.70 17.70
CA THR A 410 -20.37 8.55 18.30
C THR A 410 -20.44 9.95 17.72
N GLY A 411 -20.06 10.98 18.50
CA GLY A 411 -20.07 12.38 18.05
C GLY A 411 -21.46 13.00 17.88
N MET A 412 -22.52 12.33 18.35
CA MET A 412 -23.89 12.87 18.29
C MET A 412 -24.05 14.04 19.28
N ALA A 413 -24.43 15.22 18.77
CA ALA A 413 -24.65 16.41 19.59
C ALA A 413 -25.88 16.25 20.50
N ASP A 414 -25.83 16.89 21.68
CA ASP A 414 -26.83 16.74 22.76
C ASP A 414 -28.28 16.95 22.29
N GLY A 415 -29.12 15.93 22.54
CA GLY A 415 -30.57 15.95 22.38
C GLY A 415 -31.13 15.35 21.09
N SER A 416 -30.34 15.16 20.04
CA SER A 416 -30.82 14.48 18.83
C SER A 416 -30.94 12.97 19.08
N THR A 417 -31.93 12.30 18.48
CA THR A 417 -32.05 10.84 18.56
C THR A 417 -31.95 10.22 17.17
N ALA A 418 -31.22 9.12 17.07
CA ALA A 418 -31.05 8.35 15.84
C ALA A 418 -31.68 6.97 16.01
N LYS A 419 -32.33 6.47 14.97
CA LYS A 419 -32.88 5.11 14.94
C LYS A 419 -32.63 4.48 13.58
N LEU A 420 -32.49 3.17 13.57
CA LEU A 420 -32.44 2.40 12.34
C LEU A 420 -33.84 1.97 11.94
N ARG A 421 -34.11 2.01 10.64
CA ARG A 421 -35.32 1.46 10.03
C ARG A 421 -34.92 0.56 8.87
N ALA A 422 -35.11 -0.75 9.05
CA ALA A 422 -34.96 -1.71 7.99
C ALA A 422 -36.23 -1.75 7.12
N ALA A 423 -36.04 -1.84 5.82
CA ALA A 423 -37.09 -2.00 4.82
C ALA A 423 -36.63 -3.00 3.75
N ALA A 424 -37.54 -3.45 2.90
CA ALA A 424 -37.21 -4.40 1.84
C ALA A 424 -36.12 -3.88 0.88
N ASN A 425 -36.02 -2.56 0.72
CA ASN A 425 -35.06 -1.87 -0.15
C ASN A 425 -33.84 -1.30 0.60
N GLY A 426 -33.59 -1.73 1.85
CA GLY A 426 -32.35 -1.42 2.56
C GLY A 426 -32.54 -0.97 4.00
N VAL A 427 -31.52 -0.33 4.55
CA VAL A 427 -31.50 0.17 5.94
C VAL A 427 -31.30 1.68 5.94
N TRP A 428 -32.14 2.35 6.72
CA TRP A 428 -32.18 3.80 6.85
C TRP A 428 -31.78 4.23 8.26
N LEU A 429 -31.05 5.35 8.35
CA LEU A 429 -30.79 6.10 9.57
C LEU A 429 -31.81 7.25 9.63
N ASP A 430 -32.74 7.17 10.57
CA ASP A 430 -33.72 8.23 10.83
C ASP A 430 -33.21 9.11 11.98
N ILE A 431 -32.91 10.37 11.68
CA ILE A 431 -32.52 11.40 12.65
C ILE A 431 -33.76 12.20 13.04
N ILE A 432 -34.12 12.14 14.32
CA ILE A 432 -35.29 12.80 14.89
C ILE A 432 -34.82 14.06 15.64
N PRO A 433 -35.38 15.25 15.35
CA PRO A 433 -35.00 16.48 16.01
C PRO A 433 -35.41 16.46 17.49
N SER A 434 -34.57 17.07 18.33
CA SER A 434 -34.92 17.44 19.70
C SER A 434 -35.91 18.60 19.67
N GLY A 435 -37.21 18.30 19.79
CA GLY A 435 -38.27 19.32 19.90
C GLY A 435 -39.31 18.93 20.92
N THR A 436 -39.50 19.78 21.94
CA THR A 436 -40.56 19.71 22.94
C THR A 436 -41.93 19.75 22.27
N LEU A 437 -42.78 18.76 22.56
CA LEU A 437 -44.20 18.77 22.23
C LEU A 437 -44.89 19.81 23.11
N ILE A 438 -45.15 21.01 22.59
CA ILE A 438 -46.08 21.94 23.25
C ILE A 438 -47.45 21.77 22.58
N LEU A 439 -48.33 21.01 23.25
CA LEU A 439 -49.76 21.05 22.97
C LEU A 439 -50.32 22.27 23.72
N VAL A 440 -50.70 23.33 23.02
CA VAL A 440 -51.55 24.38 23.60
C VAL A 440 -52.98 24.11 23.13
N GLN A 441 -53.86 23.85 24.10
CA GLN A 441 -55.30 23.64 23.91
C GLN A 441 -56.03 24.92 23.48
#